data_AF-A0A533I2W4-F1
#
_entry.id   AF-A0A533I2W4-F1
#
_cell.length_a   1.000
_cell.length_b   1.000
_cell.length_c   1.000
_cell.angle_alpha   90.00
_cell.angle_beta   90.00
_cell.angle_gamma   90.00
#
_symmetry.space_group_name_H-M   'P 1'
#
loop_
_entity.id
_entity.type
_entity.pdbx_description
1 polymer ?
#
loop_
_entity_poly.entity_id
_entity_poly.type
_entity_poly.pdbx_seq_one_letter_code
_entity_poly.pdbx_strand_id
1 'polypeptide(L)'
;MFNLDEYMLHQVLAIVGIVFLIFFIVGYIITAIFSKIMFDILGVRSGLAFIPFYNTYRIYKEYKGRVWKRNWGVAYLLTFTLPSVAIGALLLLLINLGFTTDAFSGQYAGILFTGIALLVVSGLIAYIFNFIMLFIMYLPIFDTKGRRVVLYIQAALTILSSFSGAIFQGASDSILSSIFSLAELIFPVVFMVVYFVAATDIRARIRSGEYVLQEKLDYRFLNSYEINSILKSRGRRLVVPNMNNSFSDYPKNNNEEVNRIEYI
;
A
#
# COMPACT_ATOMS: atom_id res chain seq x y z
N MET A 1 -36.45 22.85 -8.70
CA MET A 1 -35.56 22.68 -9.86
C MET A 1 -34.46 23.74 -9.73
N PHE A 2 -33.24 23.35 -9.39
CA PHE A 2 -32.14 24.32 -9.23
C PHE A 2 -31.63 24.71 -10.62
N ASN A 3 -31.84 25.97 -11.01
CA ASN A 3 -31.27 26.49 -12.26
C ASN A 3 -29.83 26.92 -11.96
N LEU A 4 -28.89 26.01 -12.18
CA LEU A 4 -27.46 26.33 -12.09
C LEU A 4 -27.11 27.18 -13.30
N ASP A 5 -27.12 28.49 -13.13
CA ASP A 5 -26.60 29.41 -14.15
C ASP A 5 -25.09 29.17 -14.36
N GLU A 6 -24.57 29.45 -15.55
CA GLU A 6 -23.20 29.09 -15.96
C GLU A 6 -22.14 29.67 -15.00
N TYR A 7 -22.41 30.85 -14.43
CA TYR A 7 -21.61 31.46 -13.38
C TYR A 7 -21.55 30.65 -12.08
N MET A 8 -22.69 30.09 -11.64
CA MET A 8 -22.78 29.24 -10.45
C MET A 8 -22.05 27.91 -10.69
N LEU A 9 -22.11 27.37 -11.91
CA LEU A 9 -21.38 26.17 -12.29
C LEU A 9 -19.85 26.40 -12.21
N HIS A 10 -19.36 27.52 -12.73
CA HIS A 10 -17.94 27.88 -12.64
C HIS A 10 -17.46 28.06 -11.20
N GLN A 11 -18.25 28.70 -10.33
CA GLN A 11 -17.90 28.83 -8.91
C GLN A 11 -17.87 27.47 -8.19
N VAL A 12 -18.86 26.61 -8.43
CA VAL A 12 -18.90 25.27 -7.82
C VAL A 12 -17.71 24.44 -8.30
N LEU A 13 -17.40 24.45 -9.60
CA LEU A 13 -16.22 23.75 -10.14
C LEU A 13 -14.91 24.28 -9.55
N ALA A 14 -14.78 25.59 -9.37
CA ALA A 14 -13.60 26.19 -8.74
C ALA A 14 -13.45 25.77 -7.28
N ILE A 15 -14.54 25.80 -6.49
CA ILE A 15 -14.53 25.36 -5.09
C ILE A 15 -14.20 23.87 -4.98
N VAL A 16 -14.85 23.02 -5.78
CA VAL A 16 -14.58 21.58 -5.84
C VAL A 16 -13.11 21.33 -6.23
N GLY A 17 -12.59 22.06 -7.21
CA GLY A 17 -11.20 21.98 -7.64
C GLY A 17 -10.21 22.35 -6.53
N ILE A 18 -10.47 23.44 -5.80
CA ILE A 18 -9.64 23.87 -4.66
C ILE A 18 -9.66 22.83 -3.54
N VAL A 19 -10.84 22.34 -3.17
CA VAL A 19 -11.00 21.31 -2.13
C VAL A 19 -10.23 20.04 -2.52
N PHE A 20 -10.41 19.57 -3.76
CA PHE A 20 -9.69 18.41 -4.29
C PHE A 20 -8.17 18.61 -4.24
N LEU A 21 -7.68 19.79 -4.63
CA LEU A 21 -6.27 20.12 -4.61
C LEU A 21 -5.70 20.14 -3.19
N ILE A 22 -6.45 20.65 -2.21
CA ILE A 22 -6.07 20.61 -0.78
C ILE A 22 -5.93 19.15 -0.32
N PHE A 23 -6.94 18.32 -0.57
CA PHE A 23 -6.89 16.90 -0.19
C PHE A 23 -5.71 16.17 -0.85
N PHE A 24 -5.45 16.44 -2.13
CA PHE A 24 -4.32 15.86 -2.85
C PHE A 24 -2.97 16.28 -2.23
N ILE A 25 -2.79 17.57 -1.95
CA ILE A 25 -1.56 18.09 -1.33
C ILE A 25 -1.36 17.51 0.07
N VAL A 26 -2.40 17.46 0.90
CA VAL A 26 -2.32 16.91 2.27
C VAL A 26 -1.95 15.43 2.23
N GLY A 27 -2.63 14.63 1.41
CA GLY A 27 -2.31 13.21 1.25
C GLY A 27 -0.89 12.98 0.72
N TYR A 28 -0.43 13.84 -0.19
CA TYR A 28 0.92 13.81 -0.71
C TYR A 28 1.98 14.16 0.35
N ILE A 29 1.76 15.22 1.15
CA ILE A 29 2.67 15.60 2.25
C ILE A 29 2.83 14.45 3.23
N ILE A 30 1.73 13.81 3.63
CA ILE A 30 1.74 12.64 4.52
C ILE A 30 2.64 11.53 3.94
N THR A 31 2.44 11.21 2.66
CA THR A 31 3.21 10.18 1.95
C THR A 31 4.70 10.53 1.84
N ALA A 32 5.03 11.81 1.60
CA ALA A 32 6.40 12.29 1.51
C ALA A 32 7.13 12.20 2.87
N ILE A 33 6.45 12.56 3.98
CA ILE A 33 7.01 12.45 5.34
C ILE A 33 7.29 10.98 5.66
N PHE A 34 6.34 10.08 5.39
CA PHE A 34 6.55 8.64 5.60
C PHE A 34 7.73 8.11 4.77
N SER A 35 7.79 8.48 3.49
CA SER A 35 8.87 8.07 2.59
C SER A 35 10.25 8.54 3.06
N LYS A 36 10.33 9.74 3.65
CA LYS A 36 11.56 10.25 4.25
C LYS A 36 12.04 9.38 5.41
N ILE A 37 11.13 8.95 6.29
CA ILE A 37 11.45 8.04 7.41
C ILE A 37 11.93 6.69 6.86
N MET A 38 11.26 6.17 5.84
CA MET A 38 11.66 4.93 5.16
C MET A 38 13.03 5.02 4.49
N PHE A 39 13.35 6.13 3.86
CA PHE A 39 14.66 6.33 3.24
C PHE A 39 15.79 6.39 4.27
N ASP A 40 15.56 7.05 5.41
CA ASP A 40 16.52 7.04 6.51
C ASP A 40 16.77 5.61 7.02
N ILE A 41 15.72 4.80 7.08
CA ILE A 41 15.78 3.38 7.49
C ILE A 41 16.54 2.52 6.47
N LEU A 42 16.32 2.76 5.17
CA LEU A 42 16.89 1.99 4.07
C LEU A 42 18.27 2.51 3.62
N GLY A 43 18.75 3.63 4.17
CA GLY A 43 20.02 4.26 3.79
C GLY A 43 19.99 4.96 2.42
N VAL A 44 18.83 5.51 2.03
CA VAL A 44 18.60 6.20 0.75
C VAL A 44 18.61 7.72 0.97
N ARG A 45 18.99 8.50 -0.06
CA ARG A 45 18.95 9.97 0.01
C ARG A 45 17.54 10.49 0.29
N SER A 46 17.38 11.19 1.41
CA SER A 46 16.09 11.72 1.90
C SER A 46 15.39 12.69 0.94
N GLY A 47 16.16 13.44 0.13
CA GLY A 47 15.60 14.37 -0.87
C GLY A 47 14.73 13.71 -1.94
N LEU A 48 14.94 12.41 -2.22
CA LEU A 48 14.12 11.66 -3.18
C LEU A 48 12.69 11.40 -2.67
N ALA A 49 12.43 11.59 -1.37
CA ALA A 49 11.13 11.29 -0.75
C ALA A 49 10.02 12.26 -1.20
N PHE A 50 10.43 13.44 -1.68
CA PHE A 50 9.57 14.50 -2.19
C PHE A 50 9.33 14.42 -3.70
N ILE A 51 9.71 13.32 -4.37
CA ILE A 51 9.37 13.13 -5.78
C ILE A 51 8.14 12.19 -5.82
N PRO A 52 6.96 12.68 -6.25
CA PRO A 52 5.75 11.84 -6.34
C PRO A 52 5.99 10.59 -7.17
N PHE A 53 5.38 9.46 -6.77
CA PHE A 53 5.51 8.13 -7.38
C PHE A 53 6.92 7.51 -7.34
N TYR A 54 7.97 8.30 -7.58
CA TYR A 54 9.36 7.87 -7.52
C TYR A 54 9.80 7.53 -6.09
N ASN A 55 9.28 8.25 -5.09
CA ASN A 55 9.53 7.97 -3.68
C ASN A 55 9.18 6.51 -3.33
N THR A 56 7.95 6.11 -3.62
CA THR A 56 7.42 4.77 -3.38
C THR A 56 8.13 3.72 -4.23
N TYR A 57 8.35 3.99 -5.53
CA TYR A 57 9.18 3.14 -6.40
C TYR A 57 10.54 2.82 -5.76
N ARG A 58 11.21 3.84 -5.21
CA ARG A 58 12.56 3.68 -4.66
C ARG A 58 12.54 2.88 -3.36
N ILE A 59 11.53 3.04 -2.52
CA ILE A 59 11.32 2.19 -1.34
C ILE A 59 11.25 0.72 -1.77
N TYR A 60 10.40 0.40 -2.76
CA TYR A 60 10.24 -0.97 -3.25
C TYR A 60 11.49 -1.53 -3.92
N LYS A 61 12.27 -0.70 -4.61
CA LYS A 61 13.57 -1.10 -5.18
C LYS A 61 14.59 -1.52 -4.12
N GLU A 62 14.54 -0.90 -2.94
CA GLU A 62 15.52 -1.10 -1.87
C GLU A 62 15.12 -2.22 -0.89
N TYR A 63 13.86 -2.63 -0.85
CA TYR A 63 13.41 -3.86 -0.20
C TYR A 63 13.93 -5.13 -0.92
N LYS A 64 15.24 -5.39 -0.89
CA LYS A 64 15.90 -6.50 -1.62
C LYS A 64 15.93 -7.87 -0.91
N GLY A 65 15.15 -8.08 0.15
CA GLY A 65 15.32 -9.23 1.05
C GLY A 65 14.74 -10.61 0.66
N ARG A 66 14.06 -10.78 -0.48
CA ARG A 66 13.59 -12.11 -0.93
C ARG A 66 13.59 -12.19 -2.46
N VAL A 67 13.88 -13.38 -2.98
CA VAL A 67 13.96 -13.80 -4.41
C VAL A 67 12.88 -13.17 -5.31
N TRP A 68 11.70 -12.90 -4.75
CA TRP A 68 10.54 -12.37 -5.44
C TRP A 68 10.47 -10.85 -5.58
N LYS A 69 11.38 -10.05 -5.00
CA LYS A 69 11.26 -8.58 -4.88
C LYS A 69 11.96 -7.72 -5.96
N ARG A 70 12.63 -8.34 -6.94
CA ARG A 70 13.57 -7.63 -7.85
C ARG A 70 12.94 -6.53 -8.72
N ASN A 71 11.66 -6.67 -9.11
CA ASN A 71 11.01 -5.80 -10.09
C ASN A 71 9.77 -5.06 -9.54
N TRP A 72 9.50 -5.08 -8.24
CA TRP A 72 8.25 -4.51 -7.68
C TRP A 72 8.16 -3.00 -7.81
N GLY A 73 9.29 -2.28 -7.82
CA GLY A 73 9.28 -0.86 -8.17
C GLY A 73 8.75 -0.64 -9.59
N VAL A 74 9.15 -1.46 -10.57
CA VAL A 74 8.65 -1.35 -11.94
C VAL A 74 7.18 -1.74 -12.02
N ALA A 75 6.79 -2.81 -11.32
CA ALA A 75 5.39 -3.22 -11.24
C ALA A 75 4.49 -2.12 -10.65
N TYR A 76 4.97 -1.40 -9.62
CA TYR A 76 4.29 -0.23 -9.07
C TYR A 76 4.07 0.86 -10.10
N LEU A 77 5.08 1.19 -10.91
CA LEU A 77 4.92 2.21 -11.95
C LEU A 77 3.92 1.76 -13.03
N LEU A 78 3.91 0.47 -13.38
CA LEU A 78 2.96 -0.08 -14.35
C LEU A 78 1.51 0.00 -13.87
N THR A 79 1.25 -0.13 -12.57
CA THR A 79 -0.12 -0.08 -12.03
C THR A 79 -0.75 1.31 -12.08
N PHE A 80 0.04 2.37 -12.20
CA PHE A 80 -0.47 3.71 -12.51
C PHE A 80 -0.48 3.98 -14.01
N THR A 81 0.58 3.57 -14.71
CA THR A 81 0.73 3.87 -16.14
C THR A 81 -0.38 3.22 -16.97
N LEU A 82 -0.73 1.96 -16.71
CA LEU A 82 -1.72 1.24 -17.51
C LEU A 82 -3.12 1.86 -17.42
N PRO A 83 -3.71 2.13 -16.22
CA PRO A 83 -4.97 2.87 -16.13
C PRO A 83 -4.88 4.28 -16.70
N SER A 84 -3.78 5.02 -16.47
CA SER A 84 -3.64 6.39 -16.99
C SER A 84 -3.63 6.45 -18.51
N VAL A 85 -2.95 5.52 -19.18
CA VAL A 85 -2.96 5.41 -20.65
C VAL A 85 -4.36 5.06 -21.15
N ALA A 86 -5.06 4.14 -20.48
CA ALA A 86 -6.43 3.77 -20.81
C ALA A 86 -7.40 4.96 -20.68
N ILE A 87 -7.30 5.72 -19.59
CA ILE A 87 -8.11 6.93 -19.37
C ILE A 87 -7.79 7.99 -20.43
N GLY A 88 -6.50 8.22 -20.72
CA GLY A 88 -6.08 9.19 -21.74
C GLY A 88 -6.62 8.83 -23.12
N ALA A 89 -6.54 7.56 -23.52
CA ALA A 89 -7.10 7.08 -24.78
C ALA A 89 -8.63 7.22 -24.83
N LEU A 90 -9.33 6.91 -23.74
CA LEU A 90 -10.79 7.07 -23.64
C LEU A 90 -11.21 8.53 -23.72
N LEU A 91 -10.50 9.44 -23.03
CA LEU A 91 -10.78 10.87 -23.07
C LEU A 91 -10.55 11.45 -24.47
N LEU A 92 -9.45 11.10 -25.14
CA LEU A 92 -9.21 11.52 -26.52
C LEU A 92 -10.32 11.05 -27.45
N LEU A 93 -10.81 9.83 -27.25
CA LEU A 93 -11.92 9.30 -28.04
C LEU A 93 -13.25 10.02 -27.75
N LEU A 94 -13.54 10.34 -26.49
CA LEU A 94 -14.73 11.11 -26.10
C LEU A 94 -14.69 12.54 -26.66
N ILE A 95 -13.52 13.17 -26.64
CA ILE A 95 -13.30 14.50 -27.24
C ILE A 95 -13.57 14.44 -28.74
N ASN A 96 -12.98 13.46 -29.44
CA ASN A 96 -13.19 13.28 -30.88
C ASN A 96 -14.66 13.02 -31.21
N LEU A 97 -15.38 12.24 -30.39
CA LEU A 97 -16.82 12.03 -30.55
C LEU A 97 -17.65 13.29 -30.36
N GLY A 98 -17.28 14.14 -29.40
CA GLY A 98 -17.95 15.43 -29.16
C GLY A 98 -17.84 16.40 -30.33
N PHE A 99 -16.79 16.28 -31.16
CA PHE A 99 -16.60 17.08 -32.38
C PHE A 99 -17.30 16.51 -33.62
N THR A 100 -17.70 15.24 -33.61
CA THR A 100 -18.31 14.55 -34.76
C THR A 100 -19.75 14.13 -34.43
N THR A 101 -20.64 15.10 -34.25
CA THR A 101 -22.01 14.87 -33.75
C THR A 101 -22.95 14.10 -34.69
N ASP A 102 -22.53 13.77 -35.92
CA ASP A 102 -23.46 13.28 -36.96
C ASP A 102 -23.42 11.77 -37.25
N ALA A 103 -22.53 10.99 -36.62
CA ALA A 103 -22.65 9.53 -36.71
C ALA A 103 -21.95 8.82 -35.56
N PHE A 104 -22.71 8.44 -34.53
CA PHE A 104 -22.34 7.37 -33.62
C PHE A 104 -22.39 6.04 -34.39
N SER A 105 -21.45 5.83 -35.31
CA SER A 105 -21.35 4.60 -36.08
C SER A 105 -21.06 3.43 -35.13
N GLY A 106 -21.51 2.22 -35.48
CA GLY A 106 -21.28 1.03 -34.65
C GLY A 106 -19.80 0.77 -34.31
N GLN A 107 -18.87 1.31 -35.13
CA GLN A 107 -17.44 1.26 -34.89
C GLN A 107 -17.02 2.10 -33.67
N TYR A 108 -17.57 3.30 -33.49
CA TYR A 108 -17.28 4.13 -32.32
C TYR A 108 -17.88 3.57 -31.03
N ALA A 109 -19.08 2.98 -31.11
CA ALA A 109 -19.68 2.24 -30.00
C ALA A 109 -18.79 1.07 -29.56
N GLY A 110 -18.29 0.27 -30.53
CA GLY A 110 -17.39 -0.85 -30.25
C GLY A 110 -16.09 -0.43 -29.57
N ILE A 111 -15.47 0.68 -30.00
CA ILE A 111 -14.24 1.19 -29.38
C ILE A 111 -14.53 1.72 -27.97
N LEU A 112 -15.68 2.38 -27.73
CA LEU A 112 -16.10 2.82 -26.40
C LEU A 112 -16.27 1.64 -25.44
N PHE A 113 -17.01 0.59 -25.84
CA PHE A 113 -17.17 -0.62 -25.01
C PHE A 113 -15.83 -1.30 -24.73
N THR A 114 -14.94 -1.36 -25.72
CA THR A 114 -13.58 -1.90 -25.55
C THR A 114 -12.75 -1.05 -24.58
N GLY A 115 -12.84 0.27 -24.68
CA GLY A 115 -12.18 1.21 -23.78
C GLY A 115 -12.68 1.08 -22.34
N ILE A 116 -14.00 0.97 -22.14
CA ILE A 116 -14.61 0.73 -20.83
C ILE A 116 -14.17 -0.62 -20.25
N ALA A 117 -14.20 -1.69 -21.05
CA ALA A 117 -13.73 -3.01 -20.60
C ALA A 117 -12.26 -2.97 -20.16
N LEU A 118 -11.39 -2.29 -20.92
CA LEU A 118 -9.99 -2.13 -20.58
C LEU A 118 -9.79 -1.28 -19.32
N LEU A 119 -10.62 -0.26 -19.10
CA LEU A 119 -10.63 0.51 -17.84
C LEU A 119 -11.03 -0.36 -16.65
N VAL A 120 -12.07 -1.18 -16.78
CA VAL A 120 -12.50 -2.10 -15.71
C VAL A 120 -11.39 -3.09 -15.36
N VAL A 121 -10.77 -3.71 -16.38
CA VAL A 121 -9.66 -4.68 -16.16
C VAL A 121 -8.45 -4.00 -15.54
N SER A 122 -8.02 -2.85 -16.06
CA SER A 122 -6.87 -2.11 -15.52
C SER A 122 -7.13 -1.60 -14.09
N GLY A 123 -8.36 -1.15 -13.81
CA GLY A 123 -8.80 -0.78 -12.46
C GLY A 123 -8.77 -1.96 -11.49
N LEU A 124 -9.23 -3.15 -11.91
CA LEU A 124 -9.18 -4.36 -11.09
C LEU A 124 -7.73 -4.79 -10.80
N ILE A 125 -6.85 -4.74 -11.80
CA ILE A 125 -5.42 -5.03 -11.63
C ILE A 125 -4.80 -4.03 -10.64
N ALA A 126 -5.06 -2.73 -10.80
CA ALA A 126 -4.55 -1.71 -9.90
C ALA A 126 -5.06 -1.90 -8.47
N TYR A 127 -6.34 -2.30 -8.31
CA TYR A 127 -6.93 -2.61 -7.01
C TYR A 127 -6.24 -3.79 -6.30
N ILE A 128 -6.10 -4.93 -6.99
CA ILE A 128 -5.40 -6.12 -6.45
C ILE A 128 -3.96 -5.76 -6.10
N PHE A 129 -3.30 -4.99 -6.96
CA PHE A 129 -1.92 -4.61 -6.74
C PHE A 129 -1.76 -3.67 -5.54
N ASN A 130 -2.63 -2.66 -5.38
CA ASN A 130 -2.65 -1.77 -4.21
C ASN A 130 -2.82 -2.57 -2.90
N PHE A 131 -3.68 -3.60 -2.91
CA PHE A 131 -3.83 -4.50 -1.79
C PHE A 131 -2.54 -5.25 -1.45
N ILE A 132 -1.85 -5.82 -2.46
CA ILE A 132 -0.56 -6.50 -2.25
C ILE A 132 0.50 -5.51 -1.72
N MET A 133 0.50 -4.28 -2.24
CA MET A 133 1.46 -3.24 -1.88
C MET A 133 1.36 -2.79 -0.42
N LEU A 134 0.16 -2.83 0.16
CA LEU A 134 -0.07 -2.65 1.58
C LEU A 134 0.79 -3.62 2.41
N PHE A 135 0.76 -4.91 2.08
CA PHE A 135 1.57 -5.91 2.80
C PHE A 135 3.07 -5.74 2.56
N ILE A 136 3.49 -5.47 1.33
CA ILE A 136 4.93 -5.33 1.02
C ILE A 136 5.53 -4.14 1.76
N MET A 137 4.80 -3.03 1.86
CA MET A 137 5.27 -1.80 2.50
C MET A 137 5.30 -1.93 4.03
N TYR A 138 4.19 -2.36 4.63
CA TYR A 138 3.99 -2.21 6.08
C TYR A 138 4.38 -3.44 6.89
N LEU A 139 4.31 -4.65 6.33
CA LEU A 139 4.68 -5.88 7.05
C LEU A 139 6.12 -5.87 7.60
N PRO A 140 7.15 -5.36 6.88
CA PRO A 140 8.52 -5.29 7.40
C PRO A 140 8.69 -4.32 8.58
N ILE A 141 7.79 -3.34 8.71
CA ILE A 141 7.83 -2.30 9.74
C ILE A 141 7.01 -2.75 10.97
N PHE A 142 6.04 -3.65 10.76
CA PHE A 142 5.16 -4.14 11.81
C PHE A 142 5.79 -5.36 12.49
N ASP A 143 6.74 -5.09 13.37
CA ASP A 143 7.50 -6.08 14.12
C ASP A 143 6.64 -6.83 15.17
N THR A 144 5.72 -6.14 15.84
CA THR A 144 4.86 -6.72 16.89
C THR A 144 3.58 -7.37 16.37
N LYS A 145 3.04 -8.33 17.14
CA LYS A 145 1.75 -8.99 16.85
C LYS A 145 0.60 -7.97 16.73
N GLY A 146 0.54 -6.99 17.65
CA GLY A 146 -0.49 -5.95 17.64
C GLY A 146 -0.47 -5.09 16.38
N ARG A 147 0.72 -4.60 15.96
CA ARG A 147 0.86 -3.81 14.72
C ARG A 147 0.36 -4.60 13.50
N ARG A 148 0.70 -5.89 13.40
CA ARG A 148 0.22 -6.76 12.30
C ARG A 148 -1.28 -6.95 12.27
N VAL A 149 -1.92 -7.08 13.44
CA VAL A 149 -3.38 -7.15 13.50
C VAL A 149 -4.00 -5.89 12.89
N VAL A 150 -3.46 -4.70 13.18
CA VAL A 150 -3.94 -3.45 12.57
C VAL A 150 -3.81 -3.49 11.04
N LEU A 151 -2.70 -4.03 10.49
CA LEU A 151 -2.53 -4.24 9.05
C LEU A 151 -3.59 -5.18 8.46
N TYR A 152 -3.88 -6.29 9.15
CA TYR A 152 -4.88 -7.25 8.69
C TYR A 152 -6.30 -6.68 8.73
N ILE A 153 -6.63 -5.89 9.75
CA ILE A 153 -7.91 -5.18 9.80
C ILE A 153 -8.00 -4.16 8.66
N GLN A 154 -6.93 -3.39 8.40
CA GLN A 154 -6.91 -2.44 7.27
C GLN A 154 -7.12 -3.16 5.93
N ALA A 155 -6.45 -4.29 5.74
CA ALA A 155 -6.57 -5.11 4.55
C ALA A 155 -8.01 -5.65 4.38
N ALA A 156 -8.58 -6.19 5.45
CA ALA A 156 -9.95 -6.71 5.45
C ALA A 156 -10.97 -5.60 5.14
N LEU A 157 -10.81 -4.42 5.76
CA LEU A 157 -11.67 -3.27 5.54
C LEU A 157 -11.57 -2.76 4.10
N THR A 158 -10.36 -2.73 3.52
CA THR A 158 -10.16 -2.36 2.11
C THR A 158 -10.91 -3.31 1.17
N ILE A 159 -10.86 -4.61 1.44
CA ILE A 159 -11.63 -5.60 0.68
C ILE A 159 -13.13 -5.36 0.83
N LEU A 160 -13.60 -5.27 2.07
CA LEU A 160 -15.02 -5.17 2.37
C LEU A 160 -15.63 -3.88 1.82
N SER A 161 -14.86 -2.77 1.83
CA SER A 161 -15.28 -1.48 1.28
C SER A 161 -15.59 -1.52 -0.21
N SER A 162 -14.89 -2.37 -0.95
CA SER A 162 -15.11 -2.53 -2.40
C SER A 162 -16.41 -3.26 -2.72
N PHE A 163 -17.00 -3.96 -1.74
CA PHE A 163 -18.27 -4.67 -1.88
C PHE A 163 -19.39 -4.04 -1.04
N SER A 164 -19.16 -2.90 -0.40
CA SER A 164 -20.11 -2.28 0.54
C SER A 164 -21.50 -2.07 -0.07
N GLY A 165 -21.57 -1.57 -1.30
CA GLY A 165 -22.83 -1.37 -2.01
C GLY A 165 -23.62 -2.66 -2.28
N ALA A 166 -22.95 -3.80 -2.44
CA ALA A 166 -23.60 -5.10 -2.59
C ALA A 166 -23.97 -5.71 -1.23
N ILE A 167 -23.11 -5.57 -0.23
CA ILE A 167 -23.29 -6.11 1.13
C ILE A 167 -24.48 -5.44 1.83
N PHE A 168 -24.63 -4.13 1.67
CA PHE A 168 -25.68 -3.34 2.32
C PHE A 168 -26.86 -3.02 1.39
N GLN A 169 -27.01 -3.77 0.29
CA GLN A 169 -28.13 -3.60 -0.63
C GLN A 169 -29.46 -3.82 0.12
N GLY A 170 -30.32 -2.80 0.16
CA GLY A 170 -31.60 -2.83 0.89
C GLY A 170 -31.47 -2.65 2.42
N ALA A 171 -30.26 -2.40 2.94
CA ALA A 171 -29.99 -2.18 4.36
C ALA A 171 -29.08 -0.95 4.59
N SER A 172 -29.10 0.03 3.68
CA SER A 172 -28.29 1.26 3.74
C SER A 172 -28.52 2.07 5.02
N ASP A 173 -29.75 2.06 5.53
CA ASP A 173 -30.11 2.83 6.74
C ASP A 173 -29.95 2.01 8.03
N SER A 174 -29.35 0.82 7.94
CA SER A 174 -29.09 0.00 9.11
C SER A 174 -27.97 0.58 9.97
N ILE A 175 -28.05 0.33 11.28
CA ILE A 175 -26.99 0.65 12.25
C ILE A 175 -25.66 0.00 11.80
N LEU A 176 -25.69 -1.19 11.21
CA LEU A 176 -24.52 -1.90 10.72
C LEU A 176 -23.82 -1.15 9.57
N SER A 177 -24.59 -0.65 8.59
CA SER A 177 -24.05 0.15 7.48
C SER A 177 -23.42 1.45 7.97
N SER A 178 -24.05 2.10 8.96
CA SER A 178 -23.52 3.31 9.60
C SER A 178 -22.22 3.06 10.36
N ILE A 179 -22.14 1.99 11.16
CA ILE A 179 -20.92 1.59 11.87
C ILE A 179 -19.81 1.27 10.87
N PHE A 180 -20.13 0.55 9.80
CA PHE A 180 -19.17 0.20 8.76
C PHE A 180 -18.61 1.44 8.07
N SER A 181 -19.47 2.39 7.70
CA SER A 181 -19.06 3.68 7.10
C SER A 181 -18.17 4.50 8.04
N LEU A 182 -18.48 4.52 9.34
CA LEU A 182 -17.63 5.15 10.34
C LEU A 182 -16.26 4.45 10.47
N ALA A 183 -16.23 3.12 10.41
CA ALA A 183 -14.99 2.36 10.42
C ALA A 183 -14.13 2.65 9.18
N GLU A 184 -14.74 2.72 7.99
CA GLU A 184 -14.07 3.11 6.74
C GLU A 184 -13.45 4.51 6.82
N LEU A 185 -14.08 5.43 7.54
CA LEU A 185 -13.58 6.79 7.73
C LEU A 185 -12.44 6.85 8.77
N ILE A 186 -12.62 6.20 9.92
CA ILE A 186 -11.74 6.36 11.09
C ILE A 186 -10.52 5.43 11.00
N PHE A 187 -10.71 4.19 10.56
CA PHE A 187 -9.67 3.17 10.62
C PHE A 187 -8.43 3.50 9.76
N PRO A 188 -8.54 4.11 8.56
CA PRO A 188 -7.37 4.58 7.81
C PRO A 188 -6.52 5.60 8.57
N VAL A 189 -7.16 6.46 9.39
CA VAL A 189 -6.46 7.41 10.27
C VAL A 189 -5.74 6.67 11.40
N VAL A 190 -6.39 5.68 12.02
CA VAL A 190 -5.76 4.82 13.04
C VAL A 190 -4.57 4.07 12.45
N PHE A 191 -4.76 3.44 11.30
CA PHE A 191 -3.70 2.76 10.56
C PHE A 191 -2.54 3.71 10.25
N MET A 192 -2.85 4.95 9.86
CA MET A 192 -1.86 6.00 9.64
C MET A 192 -1.00 6.28 10.86
N VAL A 193 -1.62 6.54 12.00
CA VAL A 193 -0.89 6.80 13.26
C VAL A 193 -0.01 5.59 13.63
N VAL A 194 -0.54 4.38 13.52
CA VAL A 194 0.18 3.14 13.87
C VAL A 194 1.42 2.95 12.97
N TYR A 195 1.30 3.15 11.65
CA TYR A 195 2.45 2.96 10.78
C TYR A 195 3.53 4.02 10.99
N PHE A 196 3.17 5.26 11.32
CA PHE A 196 4.14 6.31 11.61
C PHE A 196 4.92 6.03 12.89
N VAL A 197 4.23 5.58 13.94
CA VAL A 197 4.85 5.19 15.21
C VAL A 197 5.81 4.00 14.97
N ALA A 198 5.36 2.98 14.24
CA ALA A 198 6.19 1.81 13.93
C ALA A 198 7.44 2.18 13.11
N ALA A 199 7.29 3.03 12.09
CA ALA A 199 8.42 3.49 11.28
C ALA A 199 9.41 4.33 12.10
N THR A 200 8.92 5.18 13.01
CA THR A 200 9.79 6.02 13.85
C THR A 200 10.55 5.20 14.89
N ASP A 201 9.89 4.23 15.52
CA ASP A 201 10.49 3.28 16.47
C ASP A 201 11.62 2.48 15.80
N ILE A 202 11.37 1.91 14.62
CA ILE A 202 12.43 1.18 13.89
C ILE A 202 13.56 2.11 13.44
N ARG A 203 13.26 3.35 13.04
CA ARG A 203 14.31 4.33 12.70
C ARG A 203 15.21 4.63 13.89
N ALA A 204 14.66 4.75 15.10
CA ALA A 204 15.45 4.95 16.32
C ALA A 204 16.37 3.74 16.60
N ARG A 205 15.84 2.52 16.46
CA ARG A 205 16.60 1.27 16.62
C ARG A 205 17.70 1.07 15.57
N ILE A 206 17.52 1.57 14.35
CA ILE A 206 18.57 1.50 13.31
C ILE A 206 19.65 2.55 13.58
N ARG A 207 19.28 3.75 14.06
CA ARG A 207 20.24 4.78 14.46
C ARG A 207 21.08 4.40 15.66
N SER A 208 20.58 3.55 16.57
CA SER A 208 21.37 3.01 17.67
C SER A 208 22.40 1.97 17.23
N GLY A 209 22.40 1.55 15.94
CA GLY A 209 23.38 0.62 15.38
C GLY A 209 23.11 -0.86 15.68
N GLU A 210 22.13 -1.17 16.53
CA GLU A 210 21.79 -2.53 16.95
C GLU A 210 20.97 -3.31 15.89
N TYR A 211 20.28 -2.61 14.98
CA TYR A 211 19.30 -3.20 14.07
C TYR A 211 19.47 -2.77 12.62
N VAL A 212 19.09 -3.65 11.69
CA VAL A 212 18.95 -3.35 10.25
C VAL A 212 17.63 -3.94 9.74
N LEU A 213 16.79 -3.12 9.09
CA LEU A 213 15.46 -3.53 8.62
C LEU A 213 15.52 -4.64 7.55
N GLN A 214 16.58 -4.61 6.72
CA GLN A 214 16.96 -5.65 5.77
C GLN A 214 18.39 -5.35 5.31
N GLU A 215 19.36 -6.19 5.67
CA GLU A 215 20.72 -6.04 5.12
C GLU A 215 20.72 -6.49 3.65
N LYS A 216 21.53 -5.85 2.80
CA LYS A 216 21.72 -6.22 1.37
C LYS A 216 22.47 -7.55 1.24
N LEU A 217 21.90 -8.62 1.80
CA LEU A 217 22.38 -9.99 1.68
C LEU A 217 21.70 -10.65 0.49
N ASP A 218 22.40 -11.58 -0.16
CA ASP A 218 21.78 -12.39 -1.20
C ASP A 218 21.05 -13.58 -0.57
N TYR A 219 19.82 -13.32 -0.13
CA TYR A 219 18.95 -14.31 0.50
C TYR A 219 18.55 -15.48 -0.43
N ARG A 220 18.98 -15.48 -1.71
CA ARG A 220 18.84 -16.65 -2.60
C ARG A 220 19.82 -17.77 -2.28
N PHE A 221 21.03 -17.40 -1.89
CA PHE A 221 22.14 -18.33 -1.73
C PHE A 221 22.49 -18.59 -0.26
N LEU A 222 21.97 -17.76 0.65
CA LEU A 222 22.28 -17.84 2.07
C LEU A 222 21.11 -18.44 2.86
N ASN A 223 21.40 -19.47 3.66
CA ASN A 223 20.45 -20.05 4.61
C ASN A 223 20.26 -19.12 5.83
N SER A 224 19.16 -19.26 6.58
CA SER A 224 18.84 -18.46 7.77
C SER A 224 19.97 -18.44 8.81
N TYR A 225 20.72 -19.55 8.93
CA TYR A 225 21.90 -19.65 9.79
C TYR A 225 23.07 -18.78 9.30
N GLU A 226 23.36 -18.82 8.01
CA GLU A 226 24.42 -18.02 7.39
C GLU A 226 24.10 -16.53 7.46
N ILE A 227 22.84 -16.16 7.20
CA ILE A 227 22.33 -14.80 7.37
C ILE A 227 22.57 -14.34 8.81
N ASN A 228 22.16 -15.12 9.81
CA ASN A 228 22.34 -14.78 11.22
C ASN A 228 23.83 -14.71 11.62
N SER A 229 24.67 -15.58 11.07
CA SER A 229 26.12 -15.56 11.31
C SER A 229 26.79 -14.31 10.73
N ILE A 230 26.40 -13.90 9.51
CA ILE A 230 26.92 -12.69 8.87
C ILE A 230 26.45 -11.45 9.63
N LEU A 231 25.18 -11.40 10.05
CA LEU A 231 24.63 -10.33 10.87
C LEU A 231 25.33 -10.24 12.23
N LYS A 232 25.54 -11.38 12.90
CA LYS A 232 26.26 -11.46 14.18
C LYS A 232 27.72 -11.04 14.05
N SER A 233 28.39 -11.41 12.96
CA SER A 233 29.77 -10.98 12.65
C SER A 233 29.89 -9.46 12.45
N ARG A 234 28.78 -8.81 12.08
CA ARG A 234 28.67 -7.36 11.88
C ARG A 234 28.04 -6.62 13.05
N GLY A 235 27.78 -7.30 14.17
CA GLY A 235 27.15 -6.72 15.35
C GLY A 235 25.70 -6.27 15.17
N ARG A 236 24.97 -6.81 14.19
CA ARG A 236 23.62 -6.35 13.80
C ARG A 236 22.58 -7.47 13.94
N ARG A 237 21.30 -7.10 14.12
CA ARG A 237 20.16 -8.03 14.11
C ARG A 237 19.08 -7.58 13.12
N LEU A 238 18.41 -8.54 12.46
CA LEU A 238 17.29 -8.25 11.55
C LEU A 238 16.00 -7.95 12.33
N VAL A 239 15.19 -7.04 11.81
CA VAL A 239 13.83 -6.70 12.31
C VAL A 239 12.78 -7.78 11.93
N VAL A 240 13.22 -8.99 11.62
CA VAL A 240 12.31 -10.08 11.23
C VAL A 240 11.65 -10.63 12.49
N PRO A 241 10.33 -10.86 12.52
CA PRO A 241 9.72 -11.66 13.57
C PRO A 241 10.43 -13.00 13.61
N ASN A 242 10.81 -13.48 14.78
CA ASN A 242 11.16 -14.87 14.98
C ASN A 242 9.99 -15.74 14.48
N MET A 243 10.02 -16.20 13.23
CA MET A 243 9.14 -17.26 12.78
C MET A 243 9.54 -18.46 13.61
N ASN A 244 8.58 -19.05 14.31
CA ASN A 244 8.78 -20.23 15.15
C ASN A 244 9.71 -21.20 14.43
N ASN A 245 10.94 -21.28 14.92
CA ASN A 245 11.83 -22.37 14.61
C ASN A 245 11.26 -23.59 15.33
N SER A 246 10.29 -24.26 14.70
CA SER A 246 9.97 -25.67 14.97
C SER A 246 11.08 -26.61 14.46
N PHE A 247 12.29 -26.08 14.25
CA PHE A 247 13.49 -26.78 13.82
C PHE A 247 14.70 -26.41 14.70
N SER A 248 14.46 -26.00 15.95
CA SER A 248 15.50 -26.03 16.97
C SER A 248 15.52 -27.41 17.63
N ASP A 249 16.02 -28.41 16.91
CA ASP A 249 16.42 -29.67 17.51
C ASP A 249 17.89 -29.56 17.97
N TYR A 250 18.03 -29.65 19.30
CA TYR A 250 19.21 -29.89 20.14
C TYR A 250 20.14 -28.72 20.56
N PRO A 251 20.73 -28.80 21.78
CA PRO A 251 20.04 -28.78 23.07
C PRO A 251 20.61 -27.69 23.98
N LYS A 252 19.76 -27.06 24.80
CA LYS A 252 20.24 -26.26 25.93
C LYS A 252 20.31 -27.17 27.15
N ASN A 253 21.39 -27.93 27.27
CA ASN A 253 21.62 -28.71 28.47
C ASN A 253 22.20 -27.77 29.54
N ASN A 254 21.42 -27.53 30.59
CA ASN A 254 21.71 -28.03 31.93
C ASN A 254 20.66 -27.45 32.90
N ASN A 255 19.84 -28.36 33.42
CA ASN A 255 19.12 -28.29 34.69
C ASN A 255 18.00 -27.23 34.79
N GLU A 256 16.76 -27.65 34.54
CA GLU A 256 15.71 -27.68 35.56
C GLU A 256 14.43 -28.30 34.96
N GLU A 257 13.82 -29.17 35.75
CA GLU A 257 12.74 -30.07 35.40
C GLU A 257 11.37 -29.36 35.23
N VAL A 258 10.45 -30.06 34.56
CA VAL A 258 8.99 -29.99 34.75
C VAL A 258 8.25 -28.81 34.08
N ASN A 259 7.64 -29.05 32.90
CA ASN A 259 6.26 -29.56 32.76
C ASN A 259 5.79 -29.38 31.30
N ARG A 260 5.59 -30.47 30.55
CA ARG A 260 4.93 -30.45 29.24
C ARG A 260 3.42 -30.45 29.46
N ILE A 261 2.73 -29.49 28.87
CA ILE A 261 1.30 -29.62 28.55
C ILE A 261 1.20 -29.62 27.03
N GLU A 262 0.77 -30.77 26.51
CA GLU A 262 0.39 -30.99 25.11
C GLU A 262 -0.82 -30.12 24.74
N TYR A 263 -0.87 -29.69 23.49
CA TYR A 263 -2.11 -29.22 22.88
C TYR A 263 -2.38 -30.02 21.61
N ILE A 264 -3.57 -30.63 21.59
CA ILE A 264 -4.32 -31.13 20.43
C ILE A 264 -4.61 -29.96 19.48
#